data_AF-A0A972Z1R9-F1
#
_entry.id   AF-A0A972Z1R9-F1
#
_cell.length_a   1.000
_cell.length_b   1.000
_cell.length_c   1.000
_cell.angle_alpha   90.00
_cell.angle_beta   90.00
_cell.angle_gamma   90.00
#
_symmetry.space_group_name_H-M   'P 1'
#
loop_
_entity.id
_entity.type
_entity.pdbx_description
1 polymer ?
#
loop_
_entity_poly.entity_id
_entity_poly.type
_entity_poly.pdbx_seq_one_letter_code
_entity_poly.pdbx_strand_id
1 'polypeptide(L)'
;MVQAAPADTLQVLGPGGGYAPNPDADWHLLARDESALPAIAASLESMTPTATAAVFIVVAGPEHEIEVNRPEATTLPWLHRNGSASPADLLVDAIRAFEFPSGSPHVFVHGEAGETRAVRRHLLSDRGLAKDGASISPYWRRDHTDEAWRAIKKQWLAEQDADV
;
A
#
# COMPACT_ATOMS: atom_id res chain seq x y z
N MET A 1 27.02 -7.54 -5.37
CA MET A 1 26.21 -6.57 -4.60
C MET A 1 27.07 -5.35 -4.35
N VAL A 2 26.51 -4.15 -4.53
CA VAL A 2 27.15 -2.90 -4.10
C VAL A 2 26.59 -2.56 -2.72
N GLN A 3 27.43 -2.14 -1.79
CA GLN A 3 27.02 -1.70 -0.45
C GLN A 3 27.24 -0.19 -0.36
N ALA A 4 26.26 0.53 0.20
CA ALA A 4 26.37 1.96 0.43
C ALA A 4 27.26 2.25 1.65
N ALA A 5 28.11 3.27 1.54
CA ALA A 5 28.97 3.79 2.60
C ALA A 5 28.77 5.31 2.77
N PRO A 6 29.11 5.88 3.95
CA PRO A 6 29.15 7.33 4.10
C PRO A 6 30.03 7.98 3.02
N ALA A 7 29.57 9.13 2.51
CA ALA A 7 30.17 9.85 1.39
C ALA A 7 29.97 9.25 -0.02
N ASP A 8 29.26 8.13 -0.16
CA ASP A 8 28.78 7.70 -1.48
C ASP A 8 27.83 8.73 -2.10
N THR A 9 27.88 8.84 -3.42
CA THR A 9 27.05 9.79 -4.17
C THR A 9 25.95 9.05 -4.92
N LEU A 10 24.74 9.61 -4.86
CA LEU A 10 23.56 9.12 -5.57
C LEU A 10 23.02 10.24 -6.46
N GLN A 11 22.67 9.91 -7.70
CA GLN A 11 21.91 10.81 -8.56
C GLN A 11 20.43 10.56 -8.33
N VAL A 12 19.69 11.62 -8.02
CA VAL A 12 18.25 11.55 -7.73
C VAL A 12 17.52 12.44 -8.74
N LEU A 13 16.53 11.87 -9.42
CA LEU A 13 15.62 12.59 -10.31
C LEU A 13 14.20 12.50 -9.75
N GLY A 14 13.55 13.63 -9.50
CA GLY A 14 12.23 13.70 -8.88
C GLY A 14 11.92 15.09 -8.30
N PRO A 15 10.83 15.23 -7.51
CA PRO A 15 9.92 14.18 -7.07
C PRO A 15 9.01 13.65 -8.18
N GLY A 16 8.61 12.37 -8.08
CA GLY A 16 7.59 11.75 -8.91
C GLY A 16 6.50 11.11 -8.03
N GLY A 17 5.27 11.03 -8.54
CA GLY A 17 4.09 10.59 -7.77
C GLY A 17 3.18 11.76 -7.37
N GLY A 18 1.93 11.46 -7.01
CA GLY A 18 0.92 12.50 -6.74
C GLY A 18 -0.12 12.12 -5.69
N TYR A 19 0.06 11.01 -4.97
CA TYR A 19 -0.83 10.71 -3.85
C TYR A 19 -0.50 11.63 -2.68
N ALA A 20 -1.52 12.29 -2.16
CA ALA A 20 -1.52 12.96 -0.86
C ALA A 20 -2.86 12.61 -0.17
N PRO A 21 -2.88 12.38 1.15
CA PRO A 21 -4.12 12.19 1.89
C PRO A 21 -5.13 13.32 1.58
N ASN A 22 -6.36 12.95 1.28
CA ASN A 22 -7.42 13.91 1.04
C ASN A 22 -7.97 14.35 2.41
N PRO A 23 -7.82 15.61 2.84
CA PRO A 23 -8.31 16.06 4.13
C PRO A 23 -9.84 15.99 4.27
N ASP A 24 -10.57 15.92 3.15
CA ASP A 24 -12.03 15.86 3.11
C ASP A 24 -12.57 14.41 3.08
N ALA A 25 -11.70 13.39 3.14
CA ALA A 25 -12.14 12.00 3.19
C ALA A 25 -12.71 11.63 4.57
N ASP A 26 -13.79 10.85 4.59
CA ASP A 26 -14.40 10.39 5.84
C ASP A 26 -13.41 9.57 6.70
N TRP A 27 -12.56 8.78 6.03
CA TRP A 27 -11.45 8.04 6.62
C TRP A 27 -10.45 7.60 5.55
N HIS A 28 -9.33 6.99 5.96
CA HIS A 28 -8.27 6.56 5.05
C HIS A 28 -7.97 5.06 5.17
N LEU A 29 -7.75 4.39 4.04
CA LEU A 29 -7.24 3.02 3.99
C LEU A 29 -5.86 3.03 3.32
N LEU A 30 -4.80 2.75 4.10
CA LEU A 30 -3.43 2.65 3.60
C LEU A 30 -2.93 1.22 3.78
N ALA A 31 -2.48 0.52 2.74
CA ALA A 31 -2.16 -0.90 2.92
C ALA A 31 -1.06 -1.37 1.98
N ARG A 32 -0.03 -2.08 2.51
CA ARG A 32 1.00 -2.78 1.72
C ARG A 32 2.18 -3.41 2.45
N ASP A 33 3.12 -3.97 1.69
CA ASP A 33 4.42 -4.45 2.17
C ASP A 33 5.40 -3.31 2.54
N GLU A 34 6.58 -3.68 3.04
CA GLU A 34 7.67 -2.76 3.42
C GLU A 34 8.07 -1.76 2.32
N SER A 35 7.84 -2.05 1.03
CA SER A 35 8.21 -1.13 -0.05
C SER A 35 7.35 0.15 -0.06
N ALA A 36 6.14 0.08 0.51
CA ALA A 36 5.23 1.21 0.62
C ALA A 36 5.32 1.94 1.98
N LEU A 37 6.02 1.33 2.95
CA LEU A 37 6.10 1.83 4.32
C LEU A 37 6.55 3.30 4.40
N PRO A 38 7.57 3.77 3.65
CA PRO A 38 7.94 5.19 3.67
C PRO A 38 6.82 6.11 3.21
N ALA A 39 6.04 5.71 2.19
CA ALA A 39 4.93 6.51 1.68
C ALA A 39 3.74 6.52 2.64
N ILE A 40 3.46 5.38 3.29
CA ILE A 40 2.42 5.27 4.33
C ILE A 40 2.78 6.13 5.54
N ALA A 41 4.02 6.06 6.03
CA ALA A 41 4.48 6.87 7.15
C ALA A 41 4.38 8.36 6.84
N ALA A 42 4.91 8.81 5.70
CA ALA A 42 4.81 10.21 5.27
C ALA A 42 3.34 10.67 5.11
N SER A 43 2.46 9.78 4.64
CA SER A 43 1.03 10.07 4.54
C SER A 43 0.41 10.28 5.92
N LEU A 44 0.65 9.37 6.86
CA LEU A 44 0.13 9.46 8.23
C LEU A 44 0.64 10.71 8.96
N GLU A 45 1.91 11.06 8.79
CA GLU A 45 2.52 12.27 9.35
C GLU A 45 1.90 13.57 8.81
N SER A 46 1.39 13.54 7.58
CA SER A 46 0.75 14.71 6.95
C SER A 46 -0.74 14.85 7.27
N MET A 47 -1.38 13.83 7.86
CA MET A 47 -2.80 13.84 8.18
C MET A 47 -3.12 14.77 9.35
N THR A 48 -4.37 15.24 9.40
CA THR A 48 -4.85 15.97 10.58
C THR A 48 -4.89 15.04 11.80
N PRO A 49 -4.67 15.54 13.03
CA PRO A 49 -4.72 14.71 14.23
C PRO A 49 -6.06 14.00 14.47
N THR A 50 -7.14 14.54 13.88
CA THR A 50 -8.50 14.01 13.97
C THR A 50 -8.86 13.05 12.84
N ALA A 51 -7.95 12.79 11.88
CA ALA A 51 -8.20 11.87 10.79
C ALA A 51 -8.34 10.43 11.30
N THR A 52 -9.27 9.69 10.72
CA THR A 52 -9.41 8.24 10.95
C THR A 52 -8.66 7.48 9.87
N ALA A 53 -7.85 6.50 10.26
CA ALA A 53 -7.09 5.68 9.33
C ALA A 53 -7.11 4.19 9.71
N ALA A 54 -7.23 3.32 8.71
CA ALA A 54 -6.98 1.89 8.83
C ALA A 54 -5.76 1.56 7.98
N VAL A 55 -4.76 0.93 8.59
CA VAL A 55 -3.46 0.73 7.98
C VAL A 55 -3.01 -0.72 8.12
N PHE A 56 -2.70 -1.39 7.01
CA PHE A 56 -2.29 -2.79 7.00
C PHE A 56 -0.91 -2.91 6.41
N ILE A 57 0.08 -3.29 7.22
CA ILE A 57 1.47 -3.42 6.74
C ILE A 57 1.93 -4.86 6.82
N VAL A 58 2.35 -5.43 5.68
CA VAL A 58 2.99 -6.75 5.63
C VAL A 58 4.49 -6.60 5.79
N VAL A 59 5.06 -7.20 6.82
CA VAL A 59 6.51 -7.30 7.04
C VAL A 59 6.93 -8.74 7.22
N ALA A 60 8.23 -9.04 7.17
CA ALA A 60 8.70 -10.41 7.36
C ALA A 60 8.33 -10.97 8.75
N GLY A 61 8.55 -10.20 9.81
CA GLY A 61 8.29 -10.61 11.20
C GLY A 61 8.22 -9.42 12.16
N PRO A 62 7.97 -9.64 13.46
CA PRO A 62 7.82 -8.58 14.46
C PRO A 62 9.06 -7.68 14.59
N GLU A 63 10.25 -8.20 14.28
CA GLU A 63 11.50 -7.44 14.28
C GLU A 63 11.61 -6.38 13.17
N HIS A 64 10.67 -6.39 12.22
CA HIS A 64 10.57 -5.42 11.13
C HIS A 64 9.47 -4.38 11.37
N GLU A 65 8.77 -4.44 12.49
CA GLU A 65 7.84 -3.39 12.90
C GLU A 65 8.63 -2.14 13.29
N ILE A 66 8.11 -0.98 12.92
CA ILE A 66 8.71 0.32 13.28
C ILE A 66 7.68 1.20 13.96
N GLU A 67 8.15 2.17 14.72
CA GLU A 67 7.30 3.24 15.22
C GLU A 67 6.89 4.15 14.05
N VAL A 68 5.60 4.47 13.97
CA VAL A 68 5.02 5.32 12.93
C VAL A 68 4.16 6.40 13.59
N ASN A 69 4.54 7.66 13.38
CA ASN A 69 3.75 8.82 13.78
C ASN A 69 2.42 8.81 13.02
N ARG A 70 1.31 8.94 13.75
CA ARG A 70 -0.04 8.77 13.17
C ARG A 70 -1.12 9.49 13.98
N PRO A 71 -2.26 9.82 13.35
CA PRO A 71 -3.45 10.27 14.07
C PRO A 71 -3.88 9.27 15.14
N GLU A 72 -4.51 9.77 16.22
CA GLU A 72 -4.92 8.91 17.35
C GLU A 72 -5.93 7.83 16.91
N ALA A 73 -6.84 8.18 16.00
CA ALA A 73 -7.84 7.28 15.43
C ALA A 73 -7.27 6.39 14.30
N THR A 74 -6.05 5.87 14.47
CA THR A 74 -5.41 4.96 13.51
C THR A 74 -5.38 3.53 14.02
N THR A 75 -5.96 2.60 13.25
CA THR A 75 -5.79 1.15 13.43
C THR A 75 -4.62 0.67 12.58
N LEU A 76 -3.60 0.08 13.19
CA LEU A 76 -2.38 -0.41 12.49
C LEU A 76 -2.05 -1.87 12.84
N PRO A 77 -2.72 -2.87 12.26
CA PRO A 77 -2.25 -4.25 12.29
C PRO A 77 -0.98 -4.43 11.47
N TRP A 78 0.07 -4.95 12.11
CA TRP A 78 1.22 -5.54 11.45
C TRP A 78 0.90 -6.98 11.06
N LEU A 79 1.13 -7.32 9.80
CA LEU A 79 0.88 -8.64 9.23
C LEU A 79 2.24 -9.30 8.97
N HIS A 80 2.47 -10.45 9.58
CA HIS A 80 3.77 -11.13 9.47
C HIS A 80 3.75 -12.19 8.37
N ARG A 81 4.68 -12.04 7.42
CA ARG A 81 4.85 -12.94 6.28
C ARG A 81 5.42 -14.28 6.73
N ASN A 82 6.37 -14.26 7.66
CA ASN A 82 6.96 -15.45 8.25
C ASN A 82 5.92 -16.17 9.12
N GLY A 83 5.76 -17.48 8.89
CA GLY A 83 4.77 -18.30 9.59
C GLY A 83 3.35 -18.24 9.01
N SER A 84 3.10 -17.38 8.02
CA SER A 84 1.83 -17.40 7.27
C SER A 84 1.80 -18.61 6.32
N ALA A 85 0.70 -19.35 6.33
CA ALA A 85 0.45 -20.43 5.37
C ALA A 85 0.16 -19.91 3.95
N SER A 86 -0.35 -18.66 3.85
CA SER A 86 -0.69 -18.01 2.59
C SER A 86 -0.15 -16.57 2.54
N PRO A 87 1.18 -16.37 2.40
CA PRO A 87 1.78 -15.04 2.40
C PRO A 87 1.22 -14.07 1.36
N ALA A 88 0.85 -14.57 0.17
CA ALA A 88 0.32 -13.76 -0.92
C ALA A 88 -1.13 -13.30 -0.69
N ASP A 89 -1.91 -14.01 0.13
CA ASP A 89 -3.30 -13.64 0.41
C ASP A 89 -3.45 -12.87 1.73
N LEU A 90 -2.40 -12.87 2.56
CA LEU A 90 -2.37 -12.30 3.91
C LEU A 90 -2.95 -10.88 3.97
N LEU A 91 -2.57 -10.00 3.04
CA LEU A 91 -3.05 -8.62 3.02
C LEU A 91 -4.52 -8.52 2.65
N VAL A 92 -4.95 -9.20 1.60
CA VAL A 92 -6.35 -9.11 1.13
C VAL A 92 -7.29 -9.75 2.14
N ASP A 93 -6.87 -10.82 2.81
CA ASP A 93 -7.69 -11.48 3.83
C ASP A 93 -7.81 -10.63 5.10
N ALA A 94 -6.74 -9.96 5.53
CA ALA A 94 -6.82 -9.00 6.63
C ALA A 94 -7.78 -7.84 6.33
N ILE A 95 -7.73 -7.28 5.12
CA ILE A 95 -8.63 -6.20 4.70
C ILE A 95 -10.09 -6.70 4.58
N ARG A 96 -10.29 -7.92 4.09
CA ARG A 96 -11.63 -8.55 4.04
C ARG A 96 -12.26 -8.71 5.41
N ALA A 97 -11.45 -9.12 6.39
CA ALA A 97 -11.90 -9.32 7.77
C ALA A 97 -12.14 -8.01 8.54
N PHE A 98 -11.64 -6.89 8.04
CA PHE A 98 -11.79 -5.58 8.68
C PHE A 98 -13.19 -5.00 8.45
N GLU A 99 -13.79 -4.50 9.53
CA GLU A 99 -15.04 -3.75 9.48
C GLU A 99 -14.75 -2.29 9.11
N PHE A 100 -15.33 -1.82 8.00
CA PHE A 100 -15.04 -0.49 7.48
C PHE A 100 -15.82 0.57 8.28
N PRO A 101 -15.18 1.67 8.70
CA PRO A 101 -15.90 2.84 9.20
C PRO A 101 -16.96 3.32 8.21
N SER A 102 -17.99 3.99 8.71
CA SER A 102 -19.00 4.62 7.85
C SER A 102 -18.38 5.69 6.97
N GLY A 103 -18.96 5.90 5.79
CA GLY A 103 -18.46 6.87 4.81
C GLY A 103 -17.50 6.25 3.80
N SER A 104 -16.93 7.09 2.94
CA SER A 104 -16.06 6.66 1.84
C SER A 104 -14.58 6.83 2.19
N PRO A 105 -13.75 5.77 2.10
CA PRO A 105 -12.33 5.90 2.32
C PRO A 105 -11.63 6.60 1.16
N HIS A 106 -10.58 7.35 1.47
CA HIS A 106 -9.50 7.62 0.52
C HIS A 106 -8.45 6.52 0.63
N VAL A 107 -8.17 5.86 -0.49
CA VAL A 107 -7.48 4.57 -0.53
C VAL A 107 -6.08 4.72 -1.14
N PHE A 108 -5.06 4.17 -0.48
CA PHE A 108 -3.69 4.05 -0.97
C PHE A 108 -3.18 2.63 -0.80
N VAL A 109 -2.96 1.92 -1.91
CA VAL A 109 -2.54 0.51 -1.88
C VAL A 109 -1.51 0.23 -2.98
N HIS A 110 -0.21 0.37 -2.69
CA HIS A 110 0.89 0.25 -3.67
C HIS A 110 2.03 -0.70 -3.26
N GLY A 111 2.24 -1.83 -3.92
CA GLY A 111 3.31 -2.80 -3.56
C GLY A 111 3.47 -3.91 -4.57
N GLU A 112 3.55 -5.17 -4.14
CA GLU A 112 3.60 -6.33 -5.05
C GLU A 112 2.37 -6.40 -5.97
N ALA A 113 2.57 -6.72 -7.25
CA ALA A 113 1.54 -6.66 -8.27
C ALA A 113 0.35 -7.60 -8.08
N GLY A 114 0.58 -8.88 -7.82
CA GLY A 114 -0.48 -9.86 -7.59
C GLY A 114 -1.32 -9.51 -6.36
N GLU A 115 -0.65 -9.21 -5.24
CA GLU A 115 -1.29 -8.78 -3.99
C GLU A 115 -2.06 -7.46 -4.19
N THR A 116 -1.54 -6.60 -5.07
CA THR A 116 -2.23 -5.35 -5.46
C THR A 116 -3.52 -5.59 -6.21
N ARG A 117 -3.49 -6.50 -7.17
CA ARG A 117 -4.68 -6.88 -7.94
C ARG A 117 -5.75 -7.52 -7.08
N ALA A 118 -5.37 -8.37 -6.12
CA ALA A 118 -6.30 -9.01 -5.20
C ALA A 118 -7.04 -7.98 -4.33
N VAL A 119 -6.31 -7.04 -3.70
CA VAL A 119 -6.92 -5.97 -2.91
C VAL A 119 -7.79 -5.07 -3.78
N ARG A 120 -7.32 -4.67 -4.97
CA ARG A 120 -8.09 -3.83 -5.90
C ARG A 120 -9.45 -4.44 -6.24
N ARG A 121 -9.47 -5.72 -6.61
CA ARG A 121 -10.71 -6.45 -6.92
C ARG A 121 -11.65 -6.46 -5.72
N HIS A 122 -11.13 -6.75 -4.53
CA HIS A 122 -11.96 -6.74 -3.32
C HIS A 122 -12.60 -5.37 -3.05
N LEU A 123 -11.80 -4.30 -3.11
CA LEU A 123 -12.28 -2.95 -2.81
C LEU A 123 -13.28 -2.43 -3.85
N LEU A 124 -13.05 -2.69 -5.14
CA LEU A 124 -13.89 -2.13 -6.20
C LEU A 124 -15.08 -3.02 -6.55
N SER A 125 -14.89 -4.34 -6.65
CA SER A 125 -15.97 -5.26 -7.04
C SER A 125 -16.79 -5.73 -5.84
N ASP A 126 -16.14 -6.20 -4.77
CA ASP A 126 -16.86 -6.80 -3.65
C ASP A 126 -17.44 -5.72 -2.72
N ARG A 127 -16.68 -4.65 -2.47
CA ARG A 127 -17.08 -3.53 -1.60
C ARG A 127 -17.74 -2.37 -2.34
N GLY A 128 -17.64 -2.32 -3.67
CA GLY A 128 -18.28 -1.29 -4.49
C GLY A 128 -17.71 0.12 -4.31
N LEU A 129 -16.45 0.26 -3.89
CA LEU A 129 -15.83 1.58 -3.71
C LEU A 129 -15.65 2.31 -5.04
N ALA A 130 -15.80 3.64 -5.02
CA ALA A 130 -15.55 4.48 -6.17
C ALA A 130 -14.06 4.50 -6.54
N LYS A 131 -13.77 4.37 -7.84
CA LYS A 131 -12.39 4.40 -8.38
C LYS A 131 -11.68 5.74 -8.10
N ASP A 132 -12.42 6.85 -8.14
CA ASP A 132 -11.87 8.20 -8.02
C ASP A 132 -11.24 8.49 -6.64
N GLY A 133 -11.64 7.75 -5.61
CA GLY A 133 -11.07 7.83 -4.26
C GLY A 133 -9.91 6.84 -4.01
N ALA A 134 -9.42 6.15 -5.05
CA ALA A 134 -8.51 5.04 -4.89
C ALA A 134 -7.23 5.14 -5.74
N SER A 135 -6.10 5.27 -5.05
CA SER A 135 -4.76 5.14 -5.60
C SER A 135 -4.25 3.72 -5.35
N ILE A 136 -4.46 2.84 -6.32
CA ILE A 136 -4.07 1.42 -6.22
C ILE A 136 -3.16 1.09 -7.40
N SER A 137 -1.84 1.08 -7.17
CA SER A 137 -0.87 0.81 -8.23
C SER A 137 0.30 -0.05 -7.74
N PRO A 138 0.67 -1.11 -8.46
CA PRO A 138 1.81 -1.95 -8.11
C PRO A 138 3.16 -1.21 -8.23
N TYR A 139 3.99 -1.28 -7.21
CA TYR A 139 5.38 -0.81 -7.23
C TYR A 139 6.30 -1.81 -7.91
N TRP A 140 6.21 -3.07 -7.51
CA TRP A 140 7.09 -4.15 -7.95
C TRP A 140 6.30 -5.41 -8.26
N ARG A 141 6.96 -6.40 -8.85
CA ARG A 141 6.36 -7.70 -9.17
C ARG A 141 7.34 -8.80 -8.82
N ARG A 142 6.85 -9.86 -8.17
CA ARG A 142 7.65 -11.04 -7.86
C ARG A 142 8.22 -11.66 -9.14
N ASP A 143 9.44 -12.19 -9.04
CA ASP A 143 10.17 -12.82 -10.14
C ASP A 143 10.52 -11.88 -11.32
N HIS A 144 10.46 -10.56 -11.10
CA HIS A 144 10.84 -9.55 -12.10
C HIS A 144 11.90 -8.61 -11.53
N THR A 145 12.89 -8.24 -12.35
CA THR A 145 13.68 -7.03 -12.08
C THR A 145 12.80 -5.80 -12.33
N ASP A 146 13.28 -4.65 -11.90
CA ASP A 146 12.61 -3.38 -12.15
C ASP A 146 12.43 -3.11 -13.67
N GLU A 147 13.45 -3.35 -14.49
CA GLU A 147 13.37 -3.20 -15.95
C GLU A 147 12.37 -4.15 -16.58
N ALA A 148 12.41 -5.43 -16.19
CA ALA A 148 11.48 -6.45 -16.67
C ALA A 148 10.03 -6.10 -16.29
N TRP A 149 9.82 -5.58 -15.08
CA TRP A 149 8.51 -5.13 -14.63
C TRP A 149 8.02 -3.92 -15.42
N ARG A 150 8.84 -2.88 -15.58
CA ARG A 150 8.48 -1.68 -16.36
C ARG A 150 8.09 -2.01 -17.80
N ALA A 151 8.75 -2.99 -18.42
CA ALA A 151 8.46 -3.41 -19.79
C ALA A 151 7.02 -3.94 -19.97
N ILE A 152 6.45 -4.60 -18.95
CA ILE A 152 5.11 -5.22 -19.03
C ILE A 152 4.03 -4.47 -18.23
N LYS A 153 4.41 -3.58 -17.32
CA LYS A 153 3.51 -2.93 -16.35
C LYS A 153 2.30 -2.29 -17.01
N LYS A 154 2.48 -1.60 -18.13
CA LYS A 154 1.37 -0.94 -18.85
C LYS A 154 0.31 -1.93 -19.33
N GLN A 155 0.73 -3.04 -19.94
CA GLN A 155 -0.20 -4.09 -20.39
C GLN A 155 -0.89 -4.73 -19.19
N TRP A 156 -0.12 -5.04 -18.14
CA TRP A 156 -0.65 -5.65 -16.93
C TRP A 156 -1.72 -4.79 -16.24
N LEU A 157 -1.52 -3.46 -16.20
CA LEU A 157 -2.51 -2.53 -15.65
C LEU A 157 -3.81 -2.55 -16.46
N ALA A 158 -3.72 -2.59 -17.79
CA ALA A 158 -4.90 -2.69 -18.65
C ALA A 158 -5.66 -4.01 -18.43
N GLU A 159 -4.95 -5.12 -18.22
CA GLU A 159 -5.56 -6.41 -17.86
C GLU A 159 -6.20 -6.37 -16.47
N GLN A 160 -5.57 -5.71 -15.49
CA GLN A 160 -6.13 -5.52 -14.15
C GLN A 160 -7.41 -4.65 -14.17
N ASP A 161 -7.46 -3.64 -15.04
CA ASP A 161 -8.65 -2.79 -15.15
C ASP A 161 -9.88 -3.54 -15.64
N ALA A 162 -9.68 -4.60 -16.46
CA ALA A 162 -10.75 -5.46 -16.95
C ALA A 162 -11.33 -6.42 -15.89
N ASP A 163 -10.72 -6.53 -14.71
CA ASP A 163 -11.21 -7.40 -13.63
C ASP A 163 -12.42 -6.83 -12.87
N VAL A 164 -12.70 -5.52 -12.99
CA VAL A 164 -13.67 -4.80 -12.13
C VAL A 164 -14.63 -3.90 -12.89
#